data_AF-A0A940TW12-F1
#
_entry.id   AF-A0A940TW12-F1
#
_cell.length_a   1.000
_cell.length_b   1.000
_cell.length_c   1.000
_cell.angle_alpha   90.00
_cell.angle_beta   90.00
_cell.angle_gamma   90.00
#
_symmetry.space_group_name_H-M   'P 1'
#
loop_
_entity.id
_entity.type
_entity.pdbx_description
1 polymer ?
#
loop_
_entity_poly.entity_id
_entity_poly.type
_entity_poly.pdbx_seq_one_letter_code
_entity_poly.pdbx_strand_id
1 'polypeptide(L)'
;MKKFLAVVSGLILLIIILTACTGPQGEQGPIGPAGPPGPEGPQGPAGVEGAPGPSGESLSGADYVGAQVCSGCHQAIYDTHAKSGHAHALSKVVEGKTPEFPFSTLTDPPQGYSWTDISYVIGGYGWQAIFANKDGFIITDEPGKSGNTQYLNQYNLDNEALDKSAGFVSFRAGEAEVKNDCVACHTTGYNATGSQENLAGVIGAWKEDGVQCENCHGPGSLHIKNPQGVRMYIDRSSQACGQCHAQDETGQLHAKDSFINHQQQFTEIAKSKHLVLSCTNCHDPHSGVVQLAQEKVATTKTVCADCHYNEANNQKVTLHKNFECTQCHMAPMVINAWGDATKFTADMPTHLFGINPEQVGQFSEDGLTSYSTISLDYACKHCHGGGIATPKDDALLKQTATGYHQAQAVQAP
;
A
#
# COMPACT_ATOMS: atom_id res chain seq x y z
N MET A 1 -20.38 -119.16 1.42
CA MET A 1 -20.51 -117.71 1.78
C MET A 1 -19.14 -117.03 1.81
N LYS A 2 -18.38 -117.14 0.70
CA LYS A 2 -17.01 -116.65 0.53
C LYS A 2 -16.92 -115.58 -0.59
N LYS A 3 -18.05 -114.98 -0.97
CA LYS A 3 -18.13 -113.97 -2.04
C LYS A 3 -18.79 -112.65 -1.63
N PHE A 4 -19.17 -112.50 -0.36
CA PHE A 4 -19.87 -111.30 0.14
C PHE A 4 -19.04 -110.48 1.16
N LEU A 5 -17.94 -111.02 1.67
CA LEU A 5 -17.07 -110.33 2.62
C LEU A 5 -15.84 -109.66 1.96
N ALA A 6 -15.57 -109.94 0.69
CA ALA A 6 -14.45 -109.34 -0.06
C ALA A 6 -14.76 -107.92 -0.59
N VAL A 7 -16.02 -107.48 -0.55
CA VAL A 7 -16.44 -106.15 -1.03
C VAL A 7 -16.51 -105.13 0.11
N VAL A 8 -16.64 -105.58 1.37
CA VAL A 8 -16.73 -104.67 2.53
C VAL A 8 -15.36 -104.26 3.09
N SER A 9 -14.29 -105.04 2.85
CA SER A 9 -12.90 -104.64 3.17
C SER A 9 -12.24 -103.73 2.13
N GLY A 10 -12.86 -103.53 0.96
CA GLY A 10 -12.33 -102.64 -0.10
C GLY A 10 -12.74 -101.18 0.03
N LEU A 11 -13.78 -100.85 0.80
CA LEU A 11 -14.29 -99.48 0.94
C LEU A 11 -13.85 -98.74 2.21
N ILE A 12 -13.26 -99.44 3.19
CA ILE A 12 -12.77 -98.84 4.44
C ILE A 12 -11.25 -98.54 4.38
N LEU A 13 -10.53 -99.12 3.41
CA LEU A 13 -9.12 -98.81 3.15
C LEU A 13 -8.91 -97.62 2.17
N LEU A 14 -9.99 -96.95 1.73
CA LEU A 14 -9.94 -95.75 0.88
C LEU A 14 -10.35 -94.45 1.61
N ILE A 15 -10.56 -94.51 2.94
CA ILE A 15 -10.92 -93.34 3.77
C ILE A 15 -9.76 -92.91 4.71
N ILE A 16 -8.65 -93.67 4.76
CA ILE A 16 -7.51 -93.40 5.67
C ILE A 16 -6.30 -92.77 4.94
N ILE A 17 -6.44 -92.34 3.67
CA ILE A 17 -5.36 -91.69 2.89
C ILE A 17 -5.75 -90.26 2.43
N LEU A 18 -6.38 -89.46 3.30
CA LEU A 18 -6.66 -88.04 3.03
C LEU A 18 -6.37 -87.09 4.22
N THR A 19 -5.65 -87.55 5.26
CA THR A 19 -5.32 -86.75 6.46
C THR A 19 -3.82 -86.43 6.56
N ALA A 20 -3.24 -85.89 5.49
CA ALA A 20 -1.91 -85.29 5.55
C ALA A 20 -1.78 -84.21 4.47
N CYS A 21 -2.18 -82.98 4.79
CA CYS A 21 -1.67 -81.71 4.24
C CYS A 21 -2.52 -80.53 4.75
N THR A 22 -2.36 -80.16 6.02
CA THR A 22 -2.71 -78.80 6.51
C THR A 22 -1.45 -78.16 7.02
N GLY A 23 -0.76 -77.44 6.14
CA GLY A 23 0.29 -76.49 6.56
C GLY A 23 -0.34 -75.29 7.27
N PRO A 24 0.40 -74.59 8.13
CA PRO A 24 -0.07 -73.36 8.74
C PRO A 24 -0.40 -72.32 7.66
N GLN A 25 -1.51 -71.60 7.83
CA GLN A 25 -1.91 -70.48 6.97
C GLN A 25 -0.79 -69.42 7.00
N GLY A 26 -0.23 -69.11 5.83
CA GLY A 26 0.82 -68.09 5.71
C GLY A 26 0.35 -66.74 6.22
N GLU A 27 1.27 -65.98 6.84
CA GLU A 27 1.00 -64.62 7.31
C GLU A 27 0.45 -63.76 6.17
N GLN A 28 -0.60 -62.99 6.47
CA GLN A 28 -1.19 -62.06 5.51
C GLN A 28 -0.12 -61.05 5.09
N GLY A 29 0.16 -60.97 3.79
CA GLY A 29 1.16 -60.05 3.24
C GLY A 29 0.88 -58.58 3.62
N PRO A 30 1.92 -57.72 3.61
CA PRO A 30 1.77 -56.31 3.98
C PRO A 30 0.72 -55.63 3.11
N ILE A 31 -0.06 -54.73 3.73
CA ILE A 31 -1.03 -53.89 3.03
C ILE A 31 -0.29 -53.11 1.93
N GLY A 32 -0.79 -53.20 0.70
CA GLY A 32 -0.21 -52.49 -0.44
C GLY A 32 -0.20 -50.98 -0.23
N PRO A 33 0.71 -50.23 -0.89
CA PRO A 33 0.77 -48.78 -0.77
C PRO A 33 -0.58 -48.15 -1.14
N ALA A 34 -0.96 -47.09 -0.43
CA ALA A 34 -2.14 -46.32 -0.74
C ALA A 34 -2.07 -45.84 -2.20
N GLY A 35 -3.18 -45.97 -2.93
CA GLY A 35 -3.27 -45.50 -4.31
C GLY A 35 -2.98 -43.99 -4.40
N PRO A 36 -2.53 -43.49 -5.56
CA PRO A 36 -2.32 -42.05 -5.76
C PRO A 36 -3.63 -41.29 -5.46
N PRO A 37 -3.56 -40.08 -4.88
CA PRO A 37 -4.72 -39.22 -4.72
C PRO A 37 -5.45 -39.05 -6.06
N GLY A 38 -6.78 -39.09 -6.02
CA GLY A 38 -7.59 -38.80 -7.21
C GLY A 38 -7.30 -37.39 -7.75
N PRO A 39 -7.51 -37.15 -9.04
CA PRO A 39 -7.37 -35.81 -9.61
C PRO A 39 -8.28 -34.82 -8.88
N GLU A 40 -7.79 -33.60 -8.66
CA GLU A 40 -8.57 -32.52 -8.08
C GLU A 40 -9.84 -32.28 -8.91
N GLY A 41 -10.98 -32.15 -8.22
CA GLY A 41 -12.25 -31.88 -8.89
C GLY A 41 -12.21 -30.53 -9.62
N PRO A 42 -12.97 -30.35 -10.71
CA PRO A 42 -13.03 -29.08 -11.40
C PRO A 42 -13.47 -27.98 -10.42
N GLN A 43 -12.74 -26.85 -10.42
CA GLN A 43 -13.12 -25.67 -9.66
C GLN A 43 -14.56 -25.28 -10.01
N GLY A 44 -15.39 -25.05 -8.98
CA GLY A 44 -16.76 -24.60 -9.17
C GLY A 44 -16.81 -23.28 -9.95
N PRO A 45 -17.90 -23.00 -10.68
CA PRO A 45 -18.04 -21.73 -11.38
C PRO A 45 -17.89 -20.56 -10.40
N ALA A 46 -17.20 -19.50 -10.84
CA ALA A 46 -17.08 -18.28 -10.06
C ALA A 46 -18.48 -17.79 -9.65
N GLY A 47 -18.63 -17.40 -8.38
CA GLY A 47 -19.86 -16.79 -7.90
C GLY A 47 -20.19 -15.57 -8.74
N VAL A 48 -21.46 -15.38 -9.07
CA VAL A 48 -21.91 -14.18 -9.79
C VAL A 48 -21.55 -12.95 -8.96
N GLU A 49 -20.89 -11.99 -9.59
CA GLU A 49 -20.61 -10.68 -8.98
C GLU A 49 -21.93 -10.09 -8.48
N GLY A 50 -21.93 -9.58 -7.24
CA GLY A 50 -23.11 -8.92 -6.68
C GLY A 50 -23.51 -7.75 -7.57
N ALA A 51 -24.81 -7.56 -7.80
CA ALA A 51 -25.29 -6.45 -8.60
C ALA A 51 -24.67 -5.13 -8.07
N PRO A 52 -24.14 -4.26 -8.95
CA PRO A 52 -23.71 -2.93 -8.57
C PRO A 52 -24.81 -2.26 -7.74
N GLY A 53 -24.43 -1.64 -6.62
CA GLY A 53 -25.37 -0.80 -5.87
C GLY A 53 -26.00 0.22 -6.82
N PRO A 54 -27.25 0.67 -6.58
CA PRO A 54 -27.88 1.64 -7.45
C PRO A 54 -26.94 2.83 -7.61
N SER A 55 -26.61 3.15 -8.87
CA SER A 55 -25.87 4.35 -9.21
C SER A 55 -26.61 5.52 -8.57
N GLY A 56 -25.97 6.22 -7.63
CA GLY A 56 -26.49 7.49 -7.15
C GLY A 56 -26.80 8.34 -8.38
N GLU A 57 -28.02 8.84 -8.48
CA GLU A 57 -28.42 9.72 -9.58
C GLU A 57 -27.32 10.78 -9.76
N SER A 58 -26.91 10.97 -11.01
CA SER A 58 -26.07 12.09 -11.42
C SER A 58 -26.53 13.35 -10.67
N LEU A 59 -25.62 13.97 -9.93
CA LEU A 59 -25.83 15.16 -9.10
C LEU A 59 -26.10 16.41 -9.95
N SER A 60 -27.03 16.34 -10.91
CA SER A 60 -27.49 17.53 -11.62
C SER A 60 -28.29 18.38 -10.62
N GLY A 61 -27.62 19.34 -9.98
CA GLY A 61 -28.21 20.30 -9.05
C GLY A 61 -27.77 20.19 -7.58
N ALA A 62 -26.72 19.44 -7.25
CA ALA A 62 -26.14 19.46 -5.91
C ALA A 62 -24.92 20.40 -5.83
N ASP A 63 -24.90 21.25 -4.82
CA ASP A 63 -23.79 22.12 -4.44
C ASP A 63 -22.93 21.53 -3.32
N TYR A 64 -21.67 21.94 -3.29
CA TYR A 64 -20.73 21.70 -2.20
C TYR A 64 -21.13 22.55 -0.99
N VAL A 65 -21.04 21.97 0.20
CA VAL A 65 -21.47 22.60 1.46
C VAL A 65 -20.34 22.82 2.45
N GLY A 66 -19.23 22.10 2.27
CA GLY A 66 -18.05 22.16 3.11
C GLY A 66 -18.04 21.16 4.26
N ALA A 67 -16.85 20.66 4.61
CA ALA A 67 -16.62 19.66 5.66
C ALA A 67 -17.12 20.11 7.04
N GLN A 68 -17.05 21.42 7.33
CA GLN A 68 -17.55 21.96 8.60
C GLN A 68 -19.05 21.71 8.77
N VAL A 69 -19.84 21.74 7.70
CA VAL A 69 -21.28 21.44 7.77
C VAL A 69 -21.52 19.96 8.09
N CYS A 70 -20.68 19.07 7.53
CA CYS A 70 -20.74 17.63 7.81
C CYS A 70 -20.51 17.32 9.30
N SER A 71 -19.63 18.07 9.98
CA SER A 71 -19.32 17.86 11.40
C SER A 71 -20.54 17.97 12.32
N GLY A 72 -21.55 18.77 11.97
CA GLY A 72 -22.77 18.96 12.76
C GLY A 72 -23.58 17.66 12.98
N CYS A 73 -23.44 16.69 12.08
CA CYS A 73 -24.05 15.36 12.21
C CYS A 73 -23.02 14.22 12.36
N HIS A 74 -21.81 14.39 11.80
CA HIS A 74 -20.76 13.37 11.70
C HIS A 74 -19.48 13.75 12.45
N GLN A 75 -19.61 14.33 13.65
CA GLN A 75 -18.49 14.89 14.41
C GLN A 75 -17.30 13.94 14.58
N ALA A 76 -17.54 12.68 14.98
CA ALA A 76 -16.45 11.74 15.22
C ALA A 76 -15.63 11.41 13.95
N ILE A 77 -16.30 11.33 12.80
CA ILE A 77 -15.62 11.11 11.50
C ILE A 77 -14.86 12.37 11.10
N TYR A 78 -15.49 13.54 11.27
CA TYR A 78 -14.85 14.83 11.01
C TYR A 78 -13.58 15.00 11.85
N ASP A 79 -13.63 14.76 13.15
CA ASP A 79 -12.49 14.90 14.06
C ASP A 79 -11.34 13.95 13.69
N THR A 80 -11.67 12.75 13.21
CA THR A 80 -10.68 11.79 12.73
C THR A 80 -10.06 12.29 11.42
N HIS A 81 -10.88 12.69 10.45
CA HIS A 81 -10.43 13.15 9.15
C HIS A 81 -9.60 14.44 9.24
N ALA A 82 -10.00 15.38 10.10
CA ALA A 82 -9.32 16.65 10.31
C ALA A 82 -7.88 16.49 10.83
N LYS A 83 -7.50 15.31 11.33
CA LYS A 83 -6.12 15.00 11.73
C LYS A 83 -5.28 14.40 10.60
N SER A 84 -5.88 14.08 9.46
CA SER A 84 -5.22 13.38 8.37
C SER A 84 -4.44 14.33 7.46
N GLY A 85 -3.44 13.78 6.73
CA GLY A 85 -2.73 14.55 5.71
C GLY A 85 -3.62 15.03 4.55
N HIS A 86 -4.75 14.35 4.27
CA HIS A 86 -5.71 14.80 3.27
C HIS A 86 -6.34 16.15 3.64
N ALA A 87 -6.79 16.30 4.89
CA ALA A 87 -7.35 17.56 5.38
C ALA A 87 -6.35 18.74 5.31
N HIS A 88 -5.05 18.43 5.29
CA HIS A 88 -3.95 19.39 5.28
C HIS A 88 -3.12 19.38 3.98
N ALA A 89 -3.60 18.74 2.92
CA ALA A 89 -2.85 18.61 1.66
C ALA A 89 -2.55 19.98 1.02
N LEU A 90 -3.46 20.95 1.20
CA LEU A 90 -3.26 22.37 0.90
C LEU A 90 -3.72 23.17 2.10
N SER A 91 -2.92 24.15 2.53
CA SER A 91 -3.26 25.08 3.60
C SER A 91 -3.06 26.51 3.14
N LYS A 92 -4.12 27.33 3.23
CA LYS A 92 -4.04 28.76 2.96
C LYS A 92 -3.32 29.51 4.07
N VAL A 93 -2.45 30.45 3.69
CA VAL A 93 -1.79 31.36 4.63
C VAL A 93 -2.66 32.59 4.85
N VAL A 94 -3.23 32.69 6.04
CA VAL A 94 -4.14 33.77 6.44
C VAL A 94 -3.37 34.77 7.32
N GLU A 95 -3.46 36.07 6.98
CA GLU A 95 -2.81 37.16 7.73
C GLU A 95 -1.29 37.01 7.91
N GLY A 96 -0.63 36.26 7.01
CA GLY A 96 0.82 36.00 7.11
C GLY A 96 1.20 35.17 8.33
N LYS A 97 0.30 34.30 8.81
CA LYS A 97 0.57 33.36 9.90
C LYS A 97 0.89 31.98 9.34
N THR A 98 1.85 31.30 9.96
CA THR A 98 2.17 29.90 9.70
C THR A 98 0.92 29.03 9.87
N PRO A 99 0.59 28.15 8.90
CA PRO A 99 -0.46 27.16 9.09
C PRO A 99 -0.14 26.19 10.23
N GLU A 100 -1.18 25.78 10.97
CA GLU A 100 -1.06 24.81 12.05
C GLU A 100 -1.35 23.40 11.53
N PHE A 101 -0.53 22.43 11.96
CA PHE A 101 -0.69 21.02 11.61
C PHE A 101 -0.75 20.15 12.89
N PRO A 102 -1.55 19.07 12.90
CA PRO A 102 -1.71 18.23 14.08
C PRO A 102 -0.42 17.55 14.58
N PHE A 103 0.50 17.19 13.67
CA PHE A 103 1.70 16.40 13.99
C PHE A 103 2.97 16.92 13.32
N SER A 104 2.98 18.16 12.87
CA SER A 104 4.13 18.76 12.19
C SER A 104 4.21 20.23 12.54
N THR A 105 5.40 20.81 12.45
CA THR A 105 5.62 22.23 12.66
C THR A 105 6.52 22.74 11.56
N LEU A 106 6.10 23.82 10.90
CA LEU A 106 6.91 24.49 9.89
C LEU A 106 7.72 25.61 10.53
N THR A 107 8.90 25.82 9.97
CA THR A 107 9.75 26.99 10.25
C THR A 107 9.39 28.15 9.32
N ASP A 108 10.22 29.20 9.32
CA ASP A 108 10.09 30.29 8.35
C ASP A 108 10.15 29.79 6.89
N PRO A 109 9.50 30.51 5.94
CA PRO A 109 9.51 30.15 4.52
C PRO A 109 10.91 30.19 3.89
N PRO A 110 11.06 29.78 2.61
CA PRO A 110 12.33 29.82 1.89
C PRO A 110 13.05 31.16 1.99
N GLN A 111 14.38 31.12 1.92
CA GLN A 111 15.24 32.31 2.08
C GLN A 111 14.76 33.48 1.21
N GLY A 112 14.54 34.63 1.84
CA GLY A 112 14.08 35.85 1.16
C GLY A 112 12.57 36.08 1.22
N TYR A 113 11.79 35.06 1.59
CA TYR A 113 10.35 35.18 1.81
C TYR A 113 10.02 35.25 3.30
N SER A 114 8.89 35.88 3.58
CA SER A 114 8.21 35.86 4.86
C SER A 114 6.82 35.26 4.69
N TRP A 115 6.14 34.92 5.78
CA TRP A 115 4.77 34.41 5.70
C TRP A 115 3.78 35.42 5.07
N THR A 116 4.08 36.73 5.08
CA THR A 116 3.29 37.72 4.36
C THR A 116 3.45 37.66 2.85
N ASP A 117 4.40 36.88 2.32
CA ASP A 117 4.63 36.68 0.90
C ASP A 117 4.04 35.36 0.37
N ILE A 118 3.50 34.53 1.27
CA ILE A 118 2.96 33.20 0.95
C ILE A 118 1.44 33.27 0.81
N SER A 119 0.88 32.61 -0.21
CA SER A 119 -0.56 32.41 -0.36
C SER A 119 -1.00 31.04 0.15
N TYR A 120 -0.26 29.99 -0.22
CA TYR A 120 -0.57 28.60 0.14
C TYR A 120 0.70 27.82 0.49
N VAL A 121 0.52 26.85 1.37
CA VAL A 121 1.46 25.75 1.62
C VAL A 121 0.85 24.47 1.06
N ILE A 122 1.60 23.80 0.19
CA ILE A 122 1.26 22.50 -0.38
C ILE A 122 2.01 21.45 0.47
N GLY A 123 1.28 20.54 1.09
CA GLY A 123 1.82 19.64 2.10
C GLY A 123 2.02 20.35 3.44
N GLY A 124 3.21 20.18 4.05
CA GLY A 124 3.53 20.66 5.40
C GLY A 124 3.16 19.70 6.52
N TYR A 125 2.60 18.55 6.15
CA TYR A 125 2.22 17.48 7.06
C TYR A 125 3.06 16.22 6.75
N GLY A 126 3.81 15.72 7.72
CA GLY A 126 4.48 14.42 7.69
C GLY A 126 5.77 14.30 6.86
N TRP A 127 5.88 14.95 5.70
CA TRP A 127 7.04 14.75 4.81
C TRP A 127 7.71 16.05 4.33
N GLN A 128 6.98 16.90 3.62
CA GLN A 128 7.55 18.10 3.01
C GLN A 128 6.51 19.21 2.83
N ALA A 129 6.96 20.45 2.72
CA ALA A 129 6.19 21.64 2.37
C ALA A 129 6.77 22.32 1.12
N ILE A 130 5.88 22.63 0.18
CA ILE A 130 6.14 23.49 -0.97
C ILE A 130 5.32 24.76 -0.80
N PHE A 131 5.85 25.90 -1.24
CA PHE A 131 5.27 27.21 -0.96
C PHE A 131 4.84 27.91 -2.25
N ALA A 132 3.65 28.51 -2.24
CA ALA A 132 3.18 29.38 -3.32
C ALA A 132 3.25 30.85 -2.88
N ASN A 133 3.74 31.72 -3.76
CA ASN A 133 3.82 33.16 -3.51
C ASN A 133 2.44 33.84 -3.53
N LYS A 134 2.36 35.15 -3.26
CA LYS A 134 1.07 35.89 -3.26
C LYS A 134 0.31 35.88 -4.57
N ASP A 135 0.97 35.66 -5.70
CA ASP A 135 0.33 35.53 -7.00
C ASP A 135 -0.07 34.08 -7.32
N GLY A 136 0.22 33.15 -6.41
CA GLY A 136 -0.16 31.73 -6.50
C GLY A 136 0.83 30.84 -7.26
N PHE A 137 1.98 31.36 -7.66
CA PHE A 137 3.04 30.57 -8.32
C PHE A 137 3.83 29.79 -7.29
N ILE A 138 4.28 28.58 -7.65
CA ILE A 138 5.25 27.84 -6.84
C ILE A 138 6.54 28.65 -6.78
N ILE A 139 7.05 28.86 -5.57
CA ILE A 139 8.30 29.57 -5.34
C ILE A 139 9.44 28.68 -5.78
N THR A 140 10.17 29.10 -6.80
CA THR A 140 11.32 28.38 -7.41
C THR A 140 12.60 29.21 -7.42
N ASP A 141 12.51 30.49 -7.08
CA ASP A 141 13.63 31.43 -7.07
C ASP A 141 13.50 32.42 -5.90
N GLU A 142 14.63 33.04 -5.54
CA GLU A 142 14.66 34.18 -4.63
C GLU A 142 13.80 35.35 -5.18
N PRO A 143 13.21 36.18 -4.30
CA PRO A 143 12.41 37.32 -4.75
C PRO A 143 13.17 38.23 -5.72
N GLY A 144 12.57 38.49 -6.88
CA GLY A 144 13.13 39.39 -7.90
C GLY A 144 14.37 38.85 -8.62
N LYS A 145 14.72 37.57 -8.45
CA LYS A 145 15.76 36.87 -9.21
C LYS A 145 15.16 35.69 -9.95
N SER A 146 15.90 35.16 -10.93
CA SER A 146 15.47 34.00 -11.71
C SER A 146 16.66 33.15 -12.12
N GLY A 147 16.46 31.85 -12.25
CA GLY A 147 17.44 30.92 -12.83
C GLY A 147 18.48 30.38 -11.84
N ASN A 148 18.26 30.55 -10.52
CA ASN A 148 19.12 29.91 -9.54
C ASN A 148 18.72 28.44 -9.36
N THR A 149 19.38 27.54 -10.08
CA THR A 149 19.11 26.10 -10.03
C THR A 149 19.48 25.42 -8.71
N GLN A 150 20.09 26.16 -7.78
CA GLN A 150 20.48 25.68 -6.44
C GLN A 150 19.66 26.34 -5.33
N TYR A 151 18.61 27.09 -5.67
CA TYR A 151 17.74 27.69 -4.66
C TYR A 151 17.06 26.59 -3.83
N LEU A 152 17.01 26.78 -2.52
CA LEU A 152 16.41 25.83 -1.57
C LEU A 152 15.02 26.33 -1.19
N ASN A 153 13.99 25.63 -1.64
CA ASN A 153 12.61 26.13 -1.67
C ASN A 153 11.54 25.10 -1.27
N GLN A 154 11.92 23.83 -1.16
CA GLN A 154 11.09 22.79 -0.56
C GLN A 154 11.61 22.52 0.86
N TYR A 155 10.74 22.59 1.86
CA TYR A 155 11.11 22.28 3.23
C TYR A 155 10.77 20.83 3.53
N ASN A 156 11.78 20.00 3.78
CA ASN A 156 11.58 18.63 4.22
C ASN A 156 11.52 18.59 5.76
N LEU A 157 10.51 17.91 6.30
CA LEU A 157 10.36 17.65 7.74
C LEU A 157 11.38 16.61 8.21
N ASP A 158 11.62 16.51 9.51
CA ASP A 158 12.55 15.53 10.05
C ASP A 158 12.09 14.09 9.78
N ASN A 159 13.06 13.18 9.67
CA ASN A 159 12.80 11.76 9.56
C ASN A 159 13.82 10.98 10.38
N GLU A 160 13.40 10.55 11.56
CA GLU A 160 14.24 9.80 12.50
C GLU A 160 14.69 8.45 11.94
N ALA A 161 13.84 7.77 11.17
CA ALA A 161 14.16 6.45 10.60
C ALA A 161 15.33 6.53 9.60
N LEU A 162 15.51 7.68 8.96
CA LEU A 162 16.60 7.94 8.01
C LEU A 162 17.76 8.73 8.61
N ASP A 163 17.69 9.15 9.88
CA ASP A 163 18.64 10.08 10.51
C ASP A 163 18.79 11.38 9.69
N LYS A 164 17.65 11.96 9.28
CA LYS A 164 17.58 13.21 8.52
C LYS A 164 16.92 14.29 9.36
N SER A 165 17.66 15.37 9.59
CA SER A 165 17.10 16.59 10.20
C SER A 165 16.30 17.39 9.17
N ALA A 166 15.28 18.09 9.65
CA ALA A 166 14.48 18.97 8.81
C ALA A 166 15.34 20.06 8.14
N GLY A 167 15.01 20.43 6.91
CA GLY A 167 15.81 21.39 6.15
C GLY A 167 15.30 21.63 4.74
N PHE A 168 15.79 22.71 4.13
CA PHE A 168 15.42 23.05 2.77
C PHE A 168 16.25 22.30 1.71
N VAL A 169 15.58 21.87 0.65
CA VAL A 169 16.15 21.25 -0.56
C VAL A 169 15.64 21.98 -1.80
N SER A 170 16.28 21.76 -2.95
CA SER A 170 15.85 22.31 -4.23
C SER A 170 14.71 21.50 -4.85
N PHE A 171 13.67 22.20 -5.28
CA PHE A 171 12.54 21.67 -6.04
C PHE A 171 12.23 22.61 -7.21
N ARG A 172 12.44 22.18 -8.46
CA ARG A 172 12.22 23.02 -9.66
C ARG A 172 12.92 24.39 -9.58
N ALA A 173 14.05 24.45 -8.89
CA ALA A 173 14.76 25.68 -8.62
C ALA A 173 15.23 26.35 -9.92
N GLY A 174 15.03 27.66 -10.06
CA GLY A 174 15.37 28.41 -11.27
C GLY A 174 14.31 28.40 -12.38
N GLU A 175 13.24 27.62 -12.24
CA GLU A 175 12.17 27.59 -13.23
C GLU A 175 11.23 28.80 -13.09
N ALA A 176 11.10 29.61 -14.13
CA ALA A 176 10.30 30.83 -14.07
C ALA A 176 8.79 30.54 -14.08
N GLU A 177 8.04 31.28 -13.25
CA GLU A 177 6.57 31.33 -13.27
C GLU A 177 5.89 29.95 -13.22
N VAL A 178 6.40 29.06 -12.37
CA VAL A 178 5.81 27.73 -12.19
C VAL A 178 4.39 27.85 -11.65
N LYS A 179 3.42 27.48 -12.48
CA LYS A 179 2.02 27.41 -12.08
C LYS A 179 1.81 26.32 -11.04
N ASN A 180 0.94 26.59 -10.08
CA ASN A 180 0.52 25.63 -9.07
C ASN A 180 -0.59 24.74 -9.65
N ASP A 181 -0.20 23.58 -10.15
CA ASP A 181 -1.07 22.47 -10.57
C ASP A 181 -1.31 21.43 -9.46
N CYS A 182 -0.56 21.50 -8.35
CA CYS A 182 -0.73 20.62 -7.19
C CYS A 182 -2.15 20.66 -6.63
N VAL A 183 -2.84 21.79 -6.81
CA VAL A 183 -4.24 22.01 -6.39
C VAL A 183 -5.22 21.01 -6.98
N ALA A 184 -4.91 20.38 -8.12
CA ALA A 184 -5.78 19.36 -8.74
C ALA A 184 -5.96 18.13 -7.83
N CYS A 185 -4.94 17.77 -7.06
CA CYS A 185 -4.96 16.63 -6.13
C CYS A 185 -5.04 17.04 -4.66
N HIS A 186 -4.75 18.31 -4.34
CA HIS A 186 -4.61 18.78 -2.95
C HIS A 186 -5.80 19.64 -2.48
N THR A 187 -6.90 19.69 -3.24
CA THR A 187 -8.10 20.48 -2.92
C THR A 187 -9.37 19.65 -3.09
N THR A 188 -10.50 20.22 -2.67
CA THR A 188 -11.83 19.60 -2.81
C THR A 188 -12.68 20.33 -3.82
N GLY A 189 -13.33 19.56 -4.70
CA GLY A 189 -14.20 20.12 -5.73
C GLY A 189 -13.44 20.94 -6.76
N TYR A 190 -12.22 20.48 -7.10
CA TYR A 190 -11.36 21.10 -8.09
C TYR A 190 -12.06 21.19 -9.46
N ASN A 191 -11.88 22.32 -10.12
CA ASN A 191 -12.31 22.58 -11.48
C ASN A 191 -11.13 23.19 -12.24
N ALA A 192 -10.74 22.57 -13.35
CA ALA A 192 -9.61 23.00 -14.18
C ALA A 192 -9.84 24.36 -14.87
N THR A 193 -11.07 24.90 -14.84
CA THR A 193 -11.41 26.21 -15.39
C THR A 193 -11.41 27.30 -14.33
N GLY A 194 -11.00 28.50 -14.73
CA GLY A 194 -10.90 29.65 -13.84
C GLY A 194 -9.56 29.73 -13.13
N SER A 195 -9.52 30.57 -12.09
CA SER A 195 -8.35 30.81 -11.27
C SER A 195 -8.84 31.16 -9.87
N GLN A 196 -8.46 30.35 -8.88
CA GLN A 196 -8.82 30.60 -7.48
C GLN A 196 -8.34 32.00 -7.10
N GLU A 197 -9.25 32.81 -6.56
CA GLU A 197 -8.96 34.18 -6.11
C GLU A 197 -8.38 35.11 -7.18
N ASN A 198 -8.55 34.76 -8.47
CA ASN A 198 -7.92 35.45 -9.61
C ASN A 198 -6.38 35.50 -9.53
N LEU A 199 -5.77 34.51 -8.85
CA LEU A 199 -4.33 34.37 -8.75
C LEU A 199 -3.73 33.84 -10.05
N ALA A 200 -2.88 34.62 -10.69
CA ALA A 200 -2.30 34.29 -11.99
C ALA A 200 -1.54 32.95 -11.98
N GLY A 201 -0.91 32.59 -10.86
CA GLY A 201 -0.13 31.37 -10.69
C GLY A 201 -0.94 30.10 -10.45
N VAL A 202 -2.25 30.20 -10.19
CA VAL A 202 -3.11 29.04 -9.90
C VAL A 202 -3.82 28.55 -11.16
N ILE A 203 -3.80 27.24 -11.40
CA ILE A 203 -4.58 26.60 -12.47
C ILE A 203 -5.89 26.07 -11.88
N GLY A 204 -7.01 26.66 -12.28
CA GLY A 204 -8.34 26.21 -11.85
C GLY A 204 -8.83 26.85 -10.55
N ALA A 205 -9.97 26.38 -10.05
CA ALA A 205 -10.62 26.82 -8.83
C ALA A 205 -11.16 25.63 -8.04
N TRP A 206 -11.39 25.79 -6.73
CA TRP A 206 -11.88 24.72 -5.86
C TRP A 206 -12.89 25.23 -4.83
N LYS A 207 -13.43 24.32 -4.03
CA LYS A 207 -14.45 24.61 -3.02
C LYS A 207 -13.90 24.64 -1.61
N GLU A 208 -12.96 23.76 -1.28
CA GLU A 208 -12.26 23.76 0.00
C GLU A 208 -10.77 23.44 -0.16
N ASP A 209 -9.97 24.03 0.71
CA ASP A 209 -8.54 23.69 0.84
C ASP A 209 -8.40 22.29 1.46
N GLY A 210 -7.41 21.54 0.97
CA GLY A 210 -7.23 20.14 1.35
C GLY A 210 -8.23 19.21 0.65
N VAL A 211 -7.95 17.92 0.75
CA VAL A 211 -8.87 16.86 0.35
C VAL A 211 -9.82 16.61 1.51
N GLN A 212 -11.07 17.04 1.34
CA GLN A 212 -12.14 17.06 2.33
C GLN A 212 -13.26 16.08 1.93
N CYS A 213 -14.29 15.98 2.79
CA CYS A 213 -15.37 14.99 2.68
C CYS A 213 -15.97 14.89 1.28
N GLU A 214 -16.26 16.04 0.67
CA GLU A 214 -16.96 16.12 -0.62
C GLU A 214 -16.05 15.80 -1.82
N ASN A 215 -14.74 15.63 -1.62
CA ASN A 215 -13.85 15.16 -2.68
C ASN A 215 -14.09 13.68 -3.00
N CYS A 216 -14.42 12.88 -1.99
CA CYS A 216 -14.73 11.46 -2.14
C CYS A 216 -16.25 11.19 -2.18
N HIS A 217 -17.03 11.99 -1.48
CA HIS A 217 -18.49 11.81 -1.37
C HIS A 217 -19.30 12.66 -2.37
N GLY A 218 -18.65 13.55 -3.12
CA GLY A 218 -19.32 14.52 -3.99
C GLY A 218 -20.10 15.60 -3.20
N PRO A 219 -20.71 16.57 -3.91
CA PRO A 219 -21.45 17.66 -3.29
C PRO A 219 -22.68 17.18 -2.48
N GLY A 220 -22.73 17.58 -1.21
CA GLY A 220 -23.64 17.04 -0.19
C GLY A 220 -24.91 17.83 0.10
N SER A 221 -25.18 18.93 -0.62
CA SER A 221 -26.34 19.80 -0.34
C SER A 221 -27.70 19.09 -0.39
N LEU A 222 -27.87 18.07 -1.25
CA LEU A 222 -29.11 17.29 -1.30
C LEU A 222 -29.23 16.34 -0.10
N HIS A 223 -28.12 15.73 0.33
CA HIS A 223 -28.08 14.90 1.53
C HIS A 223 -28.44 15.72 2.77
N ILE A 224 -27.88 16.91 2.94
CA ILE A 224 -28.16 17.76 4.10
C ILE A 224 -29.64 18.18 4.19
N LYS A 225 -30.30 18.40 3.05
CA LYS A 225 -31.73 18.74 3.01
C LYS A 225 -32.63 17.56 3.42
N ASN A 226 -32.19 16.32 3.22
CA ASN A 226 -32.95 15.12 3.56
C ASN A 226 -32.02 13.93 3.86
N PRO A 227 -31.32 13.90 5.01
CA PRO A 227 -30.24 12.96 5.26
C PRO A 227 -30.72 11.50 5.40
N GLN A 228 -31.99 11.30 5.75
CA GLN A 228 -32.61 9.98 5.82
C GLN A 228 -33.08 9.46 4.46
N GLY A 229 -33.44 10.37 3.54
CA GLY A 229 -33.99 10.01 2.22
C GLY A 229 -32.98 10.08 1.07
N VAL A 230 -31.92 10.86 1.21
CA VAL A 230 -30.85 11.01 0.22
C VAL A 230 -29.55 10.56 0.86
N ARG A 231 -28.90 9.54 0.32
CA ARG A 231 -27.57 9.11 0.78
C ARG A 231 -26.47 9.88 0.05
N MET A 232 -25.35 10.11 0.73
CA MET A 232 -24.14 10.57 0.05
C MET A 232 -23.66 9.53 -0.97
N TYR A 233 -23.01 10.00 -2.03
CA TYR A 233 -22.29 9.14 -2.95
C TYR A 233 -21.11 8.48 -2.23
N ILE A 234 -20.83 7.21 -2.55
CA ILE A 234 -19.72 6.45 -1.98
C ILE A 234 -19.11 5.62 -3.11
N ASP A 235 -17.91 5.99 -3.52
CA ASP A 235 -17.04 5.14 -4.34
C ASP A 235 -16.01 4.45 -3.45
N ARG A 236 -15.91 3.12 -3.56
CA ARG A 236 -14.94 2.31 -2.80
C ARG A 236 -13.86 1.71 -3.70
N SER A 237 -13.94 1.97 -5.00
CA SER A 237 -13.00 1.49 -5.98
C SER A 237 -11.61 2.09 -5.75
N SER A 238 -10.57 1.35 -6.12
CA SER A 238 -9.21 1.91 -6.12
C SER A 238 -9.08 3.09 -7.08
N GLN A 239 -9.90 3.13 -8.14
CA GLN A 239 -9.88 4.17 -9.17
C GLN A 239 -10.19 5.55 -8.58
N ALA A 240 -11.10 5.65 -7.61
CA ALA A 240 -11.37 6.90 -6.90
C ALA A 240 -10.11 7.43 -6.21
N CYS A 241 -9.29 6.54 -5.62
CA CYS A 241 -8.02 6.92 -5.00
C CYS A 241 -6.95 7.25 -6.05
N GLY A 242 -6.96 6.51 -7.17
CA GLY A 242 -6.05 6.66 -8.31
C GLY A 242 -6.17 7.99 -9.04
N GLN A 243 -7.25 8.76 -8.83
CA GLN A 243 -7.35 10.14 -9.33
C GLN A 243 -6.22 11.03 -8.82
N CYS A 244 -5.72 10.75 -7.61
CA CYS A 244 -4.63 11.47 -7.00
C CYS A 244 -3.44 10.58 -6.67
N HIS A 245 -3.59 9.27 -6.52
CA HIS A 245 -2.50 8.34 -6.16
C HIS A 245 -1.95 7.55 -7.36
N ALA A 246 -2.06 8.13 -8.55
CA ALA A 246 -1.38 7.71 -9.76
C ALA A 246 -0.68 8.93 -10.36
N GLN A 247 0.59 8.80 -10.75
CA GLN A 247 1.31 9.91 -11.40
C GLN A 247 0.85 10.16 -12.82
N ASP A 248 0.50 9.10 -13.54
CA ASP A 248 0.03 9.19 -14.91
C ASP A 248 -0.85 8.00 -15.31
N GLU A 249 -1.35 8.05 -16.55
CA GLU A 249 -2.20 7.03 -17.16
C GLU A 249 -1.38 5.92 -17.85
N THR A 250 -0.06 6.05 -17.95
CA THR A 250 0.80 5.05 -18.63
C THR A 250 0.86 3.74 -17.84
N GLY A 251 0.58 3.84 -16.53
CA GLY A 251 0.72 2.74 -15.61
C GLY A 251 2.19 2.29 -15.47
N GLN A 252 3.18 3.14 -15.76
CA GLN A 252 4.58 2.88 -15.41
C GLN A 252 4.84 3.28 -13.95
N LEU A 253 5.79 2.60 -13.31
CA LEU A 253 6.25 2.98 -11.96
C LEU A 253 7.48 3.85 -12.12
N HIS A 254 7.29 5.16 -12.07
CA HIS A 254 8.37 6.14 -12.21
C HIS A 254 9.28 6.12 -11.01
N ALA A 255 10.56 6.24 -11.28
CA ALA A 255 11.60 6.24 -10.27
C ALA A 255 12.57 7.39 -10.47
N LYS A 256 13.18 7.81 -9.36
CA LYS A 256 14.23 8.81 -9.32
C LYS A 256 15.11 8.53 -8.11
N ASP A 257 16.40 8.83 -8.22
CA ASP A 257 17.35 8.77 -7.10
C ASP A 257 17.39 7.39 -6.41
N SER A 258 17.15 6.30 -7.16
CA SER A 258 17.02 4.92 -6.67
C SER A 258 15.79 4.70 -5.77
N PHE A 259 14.69 5.39 -6.00
CA PHE A 259 13.43 5.18 -5.30
C PHE A 259 12.25 5.33 -6.25
N ILE A 260 11.13 4.68 -5.93
CA ILE A 260 9.85 4.95 -6.61
C ILE A 260 9.43 6.37 -6.22
N ASN A 261 9.03 7.20 -7.18
CA ASN A 261 8.49 8.52 -6.86
C ASN A 261 7.17 8.38 -6.07
N HIS A 262 6.92 9.25 -5.10
CA HIS A 262 5.64 9.29 -4.38
C HIS A 262 4.41 9.39 -5.32
N GLN A 263 3.22 9.17 -4.76
CA GLN A 263 1.95 9.32 -5.49
C GLN A 263 1.69 8.22 -6.54
N GLN A 264 2.17 7.00 -6.30
CA GLN A 264 2.01 5.88 -7.23
C GLN A 264 1.38 4.63 -6.60
N GLN A 265 0.83 4.73 -5.38
CA GLN A 265 0.31 3.57 -4.65
C GLN A 265 -0.81 2.84 -5.42
N PHE A 266 -1.64 3.56 -6.19
CA PHE A 266 -2.62 2.95 -7.07
C PHE A 266 -1.94 2.11 -8.15
N THR A 267 -0.94 2.68 -8.82
CA THR A 267 -0.16 1.99 -9.87
C THR A 267 0.62 0.80 -9.32
N GLU A 268 1.18 0.92 -8.11
CA GLU A 268 1.90 -0.15 -7.43
C GLU A 268 0.97 -1.34 -7.16
N ILE A 269 -0.20 -1.10 -6.54
CA ILE A 269 -1.19 -2.17 -6.27
C ILE A 269 -1.65 -2.81 -7.58
N ALA A 270 -1.95 -2.02 -8.61
CA ALA A 270 -2.38 -2.52 -9.92
C ALA A 270 -1.36 -3.44 -10.59
N LYS A 271 -0.07 -3.30 -10.27
CA LYS A 271 1.01 -4.19 -10.73
C LYS A 271 1.37 -5.31 -9.76
N SER A 272 0.88 -5.24 -8.53
CA SER A 272 1.16 -6.22 -7.49
C SER A 272 0.28 -7.47 -7.62
N LYS A 273 0.54 -8.48 -6.77
CA LYS A 273 -0.36 -9.63 -6.62
C LYS A 273 -1.69 -9.29 -5.94
N HIS A 274 -1.82 -8.08 -5.39
CA HIS A 274 -3.03 -7.58 -4.75
C HIS A 274 -3.89 -6.71 -5.70
N LEU A 275 -3.69 -6.79 -7.02
CA LEU A 275 -4.40 -5.98 -8.02
C LEU A 275 -5.94 -6.05 -7.95
N VAL A 276 -6.50 -7.10 -7.36
CA VAL A 276 -7.95 -7.30 -7.18
C VAL A 276 -8.47 -6.70 -5.87
N LEU A 277 -7.58 -6.31 -4.95
CA LEU A 277 -7.94 -5.67 -3.69
C LEU A 277 -8.09 -4.16 -3.91
N SER A 278 -9.05 -3.60 -3.19
CA SER A 278 -9.26 -2.16 -3.08
C SER A 278 -8.45 -1.58 -1.92
N CYS A 279 -8.07 -0.30 -2.02
CA CYS A 279 -7.40 0.43 -0.93
C CYS A 279 -8.20 0.33 0.38
N THR A 280 -9.53 0.40 0.26
CA THR A 280 -10.49 0.27 1.36
C THR A 280 -10.64 -1.14 1.90
N ASN A 281 -9.94 -2.16 1.39
CA ASN A 281 -9.86 -3.46 2.07
C ASN A 281 -8.88 -3.41 3.26
N CYS A 282 -7.82 -2.59 3.16
CA CYS A 282 -6.78 -2.48 4.17
C CYS A 282 -6.84 -1.18 4.97
N HIS A 283 -7.25 -0.07 4.37
CA HIS A 283 -7.29 1.24 5.04
C HIS A 283 -8.72 1.71 5.32
N ASP A 284 -8.86 2.50 6.39
CA ASP A 284 -10.04 3.33 6.62
C ASP A 284 -9.85 4.67 5.89
N PRO A 285 -10.73 5.04 4.93
CA PRO A 285 -10.58 6.27 4.16
C PRO A 285 -10.76 7.56 4.99
N HIS A 286 -11.26 7.48 6.23
CA HIS A 286 -11.45 8.66 7.07
C HIS A 286 -10.25 8.97 7.99
N SER A 287 -9.31 8.05 8.14
CA SER A 287 -8.14 8.20 9.01
C SER A 287 -6.84 8.29 8.20
N GLY A 288 -5.89 9.12 8.63
CA GLY A 288 -4.58 9.19 8.00
C GLY A 288 -3.61 8.12 8.53
N VAL A 289 -2.80 7.51 7.67
CA VAL A 289 -1.77 6.53 8.10
C VAL A 289 -0.73 7.14 9.05
N VAL A 290 -0.32 8.39 8.82
CA VAL A 290 0.62 9.11 9.69
C VAL A 290 -0.03 9.40 11.04
N GLN A 291 -1.29 9.84 11.05
CA GLN A 291 -2.04 10.09 12.28
C GLN A 291 -2.08 8.82 13.14
N LEU A 292 -2.50 7.70 12.55
CA LEU A 292 -2.59 6.41 13.25
C LEU A 292 -1.22 5.96 13.78
N ALA A 293 -0.15 6.14 13.00
CA ALA A 293 1.21 5.83 13.43
C ALA A 293 1.66 6.70 14.62
N GLN A 294 1.39 8.01 14.58
CA GLN A 294 1.70 8.94 15.69
C GLN A 294 0.91 8.60 16.97
N GLU A 295 -0.34 8.17 16.80
CA GLU A 295 -1.21 7.71 17.89
C GLU A 295 -0.88 6.26 18.33
N LYS A 296 0.11 5.60 17.71
CA LYS A 296 0.56 4.22 17.99
C LYS A 296 -0.54 3.17 17.90
N VAL A 297 -1.43 3.34 16.92
CA VAL A 297 -2.50 2.38 16.60
C VAL A 297 -2.26 1.77 15.22
N ALA A 298 -2.93 0.64 14.94
CA ALA A 298 -2.79 -0.05 13.67
C ALA A 298 -3.18 0.87 12.50
N THR A 299 -2.31 0.94 11.48
CA THR A 299 -2.52 1.78 10.28
C THR A 299 -3.38 1.08 9.22
N THR A 300 -3.70 -0.19 9.43
CA THR A 300 -4.60 -1.00 8.61
C THR A 300 -5.70 -1.61 9.48
N LYS A 301 -6.88 -1.81 8.86
CA LYS A 301 -8.01 -2.51 9.49
C LYS A 301 -8.00 -4.03 9.29
N THR A 302 -7.25 -4.49 8.29
CA THR A 302 -7.04 -5.90 7.96
C THR A 302 -5.54 -6.16 8.07
N VAL A 303 -5.14 -7.21 8.77
CA VAL A 303 -3.73 -7.56 8.91
C VAL A 303 -3.35 -8.66 7.93
N CYS A 304 -2.08 -8.71 7.51
CA CYS A 304 -1.62 -9.65 6.49
C CYS A 304 -1.92 -11.12 6.87
N ALA A 305 -1.78 -11.44 8.16
CA ALA A 305 -1.99 -12.78 8.70
C ALA A 305 -3.44 -13.28 8.59
N ASP A 306 -4.43 -12.41 8.41
CA ASP A 306 -5.83 -12.80 8.22
C ASP A 306 -6.02 -13.60 6.91
N CYS A 307 -5.21 -13.31 5.89
CA CYS A 307 -5.21 -14.02 4.60
C CYS A 307 -3.97 -14.93 4.43
N HIS A 308 -2.83 -14.53 5.01
CA HIS A 308 -1.52 -15.18 4.86
C HIS A 308 -1.11 -15.94 6.13
N TYR A 309 -2.02 -16.78 6.64
CA TYR A 309 -1.78 -17.56 7.86
C TYR A 309 -0.56 -18.47 7.75
N ASN A 310 -0.34 -19.09 6.59
CA ASN A 310 0.81 -19.99 6.40
C ASN A 310 2.12 -19.22 6.49
N GLU A 311 2.21 -18.08 5.82
CA GLU A 311 3.38 -17.21 5.84
C GLU A 311 3.61 -16.65 7.26
N ALA A 312 2.55 -16.27 7.97
CA ALA A 312 2.66 -15.79 9.35
C ALA A 312 3.28 -16.85 10.29
N ASN A 313 2.99 -18.13 10.07
CA ASN A 313 3.52 -19.22 10.92
C ASN A 313 4.88 -19.76 10.47
N ASN A 314 5.18 -19.65 9.17
CA ASN A 314 6.36 -20.24 8.55
C ASN A 314 7.33 -19.15 8.12
N GLN A 315 8.45 -19.06 8.82
CA GLN A 315 9.52 -18.12 8.55
C GLN A 315 10.83 -18.91 8.62
N LYS A 316 11.57 -18.95 7.51
CA LYS A 316 12.84 -19.70 7.42
C LYS A 316 13.86 -19.21 8.44
N VAL A 317 13.88 -17.90 8.70
CA VAL A 317 14.72 -17.28 9.73
C VAL A 317 13.85 -17.02 10.97
N THR A 318 14.05 -17.80 12.03
CA THR A 318 13.22 -17.75 13.23
C THR A 318 13.22 -16.37 13.91
N LEU A 319 14.36 -15.65 13.88
CA LEU A 319 14.46 -14.31 14.45
C LEU A 319 13.51 -13.31 13.78
N HIS A 320 13.22 -13.51 12.49
CA HIS A 320 12.33 -12.63 11.72
C HIS A 320 10.84 -12.81 12.06
N LYS A 321 10.48 -13.82 12.88
CA LYS A 321 9.11 -13.97 13.40
C LYS A 321 8.66 -12.80 14.28
N ASN A 322 9.60 -12.01 14.80
CA ASN A 322 9.34 -10.84 15.63
C ASN A 322 9.24 -9.53 14.82
N PHE A 323 9.32 -9.61 13.49
CA PHE A 323 9.25 -8.46 12.60
C PHE A 323 7.89 -8.42 11.92
N GLU A 324 7.37 -7.21 11.70
CA GLU A 324 6.11 -7.00 10.99
C GLU A 324 6.27 -7.33 9.51
N CYS A 325 5.23 -7.91 8.89
CA CYS A 325 5.26 -8.27 7.47
C CYS A 325 5.64 -7.08 6.58
N THR A 326 5.20 -5.89 6.96
CA THR A 326 5.45 -4.62 6.26
C THR A 326 6.93 -4.24 6.18
N GLN A 327 7.77 -4.73 7.09
CA GLN A 327 9.20 -4.39 7.09
C GLN A 327 9.95 -4.95 5.88
N CYS A 328 9.50 -6.09 5.32
CA CYS A 328 10.08 -6.66 4.11
C CYS A 328 9.16 -6.51 2.90
N HIS A 329 7.84 -6.69 3.09
CA HIS A 329 6.86 -6.70 2.00
C HIS A 329 6.31 -5.30 1.66
N MET A 330 6.50 -4.32 2.52
CA MET A 330 6.20 -2.92 2.23
C MET A 330 7.44 -2.08 2.50
N ALA A 331 8.58 -2.54 1.97
CA ALA A 331 9.87 -1.91 2.16
C ALA A 331 9.81 -0.40 1.89
N PRO A 332 10.49 0.42 2.71
CA PRO A 332 10.49 1.86 2.56
C PRO A 332 11.30 2.27 1.33
N MET A 333 10.68 2.25 0.15
CA MET A 333 11.37 2.45 -1.13
C MET A 333 10.66 3.45 -2.05
N VAL A 334 9.72 4.20 -1.49
CA VAL A 334 9.03 5.30 -2.16
C VAL A 334 9.54 6.61 -1.55
N ILE A 335 9.98 7.56 -2.38
CA ILE A 335 10.53 8.85 -1.95
C ILE A 335 9.50 9.97 -2.09
N ASN A 336 9.21 10.63 -0.97
CA ASN A 336 8.45 11.87 -0.91
C ASN A 336 9.36 13.07 -0.63
N ALA A 337 10.09 13.04 0.49
CA ALA A 337 11.00 14.07 0.94
C ALA A 337 12.44 13.55 1.07
N TRP A 338 12.64 12.42 1.74
CA TRP A 338 13.95 11.87 2.06
C TRP A 338 14.17 10.46 1.51
N GLY A 339 15.40 10.22 1.06
CA GLY A 339 15.91 8.90 0.72
C GLY A 339 17.39 8.78 1.02
N ASP A 340 17.83 7.55 1.33
CA ASP A 340 19.22 7.16 1.46
C ASP A 340 19.46 5.88 0.66
N ALA A 341 19.92 6.06 -0.58
CA ALA A 341 20.17 4.95 -1.50
C ALA A 341 21.25 3.98 -0.97
N THR A 342 22.17 4.46 -0.12
CA THR A 342 23.19 3.59 0.48
C THR A 342 22.62 2.63 1.52
N LYS A 343 21.47 2.99 2.10
CA LYS A 343 20.68 2.17 3.01
C LYS A 343 19.46 1.53 2.34
N PHE A 344 19.25 1.71 1.03
CA PHE A 344 18.04 1.21 0.34
C PHE A 344 16.74 1.59 1.06
N THR A 345 16.68 2.79 1.65
CA THR A 345 15.57 3.23 2.51
C THR A 345 15.15 4.64 2.11
N ALA A 346 13.86 4.86 1.92
CA ALA A 346 13.19 6.14 1.74
C ALA A 346 12.12 6.34 2.82
N ASP A 347 11.28 7.36 2.68
CA ASP A 347 10.38 7.82 3.73
C ASP A 347 8.93 7.33 3.59
N MET A 348 8.63 6.53 2.56
CA MET A 348 7.34 5.89 2.40
C MET A 348 7.43 4.40 2.01
N PRO A 349 6.51 3.57 2.52
CA PRO A 349 6.43 2.15 2.17
C PRO A 349 5.86 1.92 0.76
N THR A 350 6.43 0.95 0.04
CA THR A 350 5.88 0.47 -1.23
C THR A 350 4.62 -0.37 -1.05
N HIS A 351 3.79 -0.42 -2.09
CA HIS A 351 2.61 -1.28 -2.19
C HIS A 351 2.78 -2.38 -3.27
N LEU A 352 4.01 -2.85 -3.50
CA LEU A 352 4.30 -3.96 -4.42
C LEU A 352 4.16 -5.36 -3.79
N PHE A 353 4.39 -5.49 -2.47
CA PHE A 353 4.22 -6.71 -1.65
C PHE A 353 5.12 -7.90 -2.00
N GLY A 354 5.15 -8.34 -3.26
CA GLY A 354 5.85 -9.54 -3.68
C GLY A 354 7.35 -9.34 -3.77
N ILE A 355 8.12 -10.13 -3.02
CA ILE A 355 9.58 -10.16 -3.09
C ILE A 355 10.01 -11.19 -4.14
N ASN A 356 10.90 -10.80 -5.05
CA ASN A 356 11.53 -11.72 -6.00
C ASN A 356 12.86 -12.23 -5.40
N PRO A 357 12.97 -13.52 -5.01
CA PRO A 357 14.13 -14.03 -4.30
C PRO A 357 15.40 -14.11 -5.16
N GLU A 358 15.30 -13.92 -6.47
CA GLU A 358 16.46 -13.95 -7.37
C GLU A 358 16.91 -12.55 -7.82
N GLN A 359 16.11 -11.53 -7.52
CA GLN A 359 16.31 -10.16 -7.99
C GLN A 359 17.19 -9.34 -7.04
N VAL A 360 18.28 -8.84 -7.59
CA VAL A 360 19.12 -7.79 -7.00
C VAL A 360 19.02 -6.59 -7.95
N GLY A 361 18.90 -5.39 -7.42
CA GLY A 361 18.48 -4.20 -8.16
C GLY A 361 16.96 -4.10 -8.32
N GLN A 362 16.44 -2.87 -8.29
CA GLN A 362 15.00 -2.61 -8.27
C GLN A 362 14.51 -1.79 -9.48
N PHE A 363 15.42 -1.10 -10.15
CA PHE A 363 15.10 -0.14 -11.20
C PHE A 363 15.70 -0.56 -12.52
N SER A 364 15.14 -0.05 -13.61
CA SER A 364 15.71 -0.16 -14.96
C SER A 364 17.14 0.39 -15.02
N GLU A 365 17.88 0.03 -16.06
CA GLU A 365 19.28 0.46 -16.23
C GLU A 365 19.44 1.99 -16.27
N ASP A 366 18.43 2.71 -16.77
CA ASP A 366 18.37 4.17 -16.77
C ASP A 366 17.91 4.78 -15.43
N GLY A 367 17.47 3.95 -14.48
CA GLY A 367 16.98 4.37 -13.17
C GLY A 367 15.61 5.06 -13.19
N LEU A 368 14.93 5.11 -14.34
CA LEU A 368 13.70 5.89 -14.51
C LEU A 368 12.42 5.11 -14.17
N THR A 369 12.49 3.78 -14.12
CA THR A 369 11.33 2.94 -13.82
C THR A 369 11.65 1.83 -12.81
N SER A 370 10.63 1.40 -12.07
CA SER A 370 10.74 0.29 -11.11
C SER A 370 10.08 -1.00 -11.62
N TYR A 371 10.64 -2.15 -11.23
CA TYR A 371 10.00 -3.44 -11.43
C TYR A 371 8.80 -3.62 -10.49
N SER A 372 7.86 -4.51 -10.85
CA SER A 372 6.63 -4.76 -10.07
C SER A 372 6.80 -5.69 -8.87
N THR A 373 8.01 -6.20 -8.65
CA THR A 373 8.39 -6.99 -7.47
C THR A 373 9.49 -6.26 -6.71
N ILE A 374 9.56 -6.50 -5.40
CA ILE A 374 10.57 -5.96 -4.50
C ILE A 374 11.84 -6.82 -4.63
N SER A 375 12.98 -6.18 -4.85
CA SER A 375 14.30 -6.80 -4.89
C SER A 375 14.84 -7.06 -3.49
N LEU A 376 15.87 -7.92 -3.40
CA LEU A 376 16.54 -8.18 -2.13
C LEU A 376 17.30 -6.97 -1.58
N ASP A 377 17.62 -5.98 -2.41
CA ASP A 377 18.23 -4.75 -1.93
C ASP A 377 17.28 -4.00 -0.99
N TYR A 378 16.02 -3.84 -1.39
CA TYR A 378 15.03 -3.14 -0.59
C TYR A 378 14.35 -4.04 0.44
N ALA A 379 14.12 -5.32 0.14
CA ALA A 379 13.47 -6.23 1.08
C ALA A 379 14.39 -6.72 2.21
N CYS A 380 15.72 -6.71 2.01
CA CYS A 380 16.67 -7.26 2.97
C CYS A 380 17.81 -6.30 3.32
N LYS A 381 18.45 -5.65 2.32
CA LYS A 381 19.64 -4.82 2.59
C LYS A 381 19.33 -3.48 3.24
N HIS A 382 18.06 -3.08 3.33
CA HIS A 382 17.66 -1.97 4.20
C HIS A 382 17.99 -2.24 5.69
N CYS A 383 18.08 -3.51 6.10
CA CYS A 383 18.65 -3.91 7.40
C CYS A 383 20.03 -4.55 7.25
N HIS A 384 20.19 -5.49 6.31
CA HIS A 384 21.39 -6.33 6.11
C HIS A 384 22.41 -5.75 5.13
N GLY A 385 22.36 -4.45 4.86
CA GLY A 385 23.33 -3.69 4.07
C GLY A 385 23.91 -2.57 4.93
N GLY A 386 23.52 -1.32 4.63
CA GLY A 386 23.88 -0.13 5.42
C GLY A 386 22.99 0.12 6.65
N GLY A 387 22.09 -0.82 6.96
CA GLY A 387 21.11 -0.71 8.04
C GLY A 387 21.59 -1.18 9.40
N ILE A 388 20.64 -1.61 10.23
CA ILE A 388 20.86 -1.95 11.65
C ILE A 388 21.36 -3.38 11.90
N ALA A 389 21.33 -4.26 10.89
CA ALA A 389 21.64 -5.67 11.05
C ALA A 389 22.99 -6.03 10.43
N THR A 390 23.52 -7.21 10.80
CA THR A 390 24.79 -7.69 10.22
C THR A 390 24.69 -7.75 8.70
N PRO A 391 25.66 -7.18 7.96
CA PRO A 391 25.67 -7.23 6.51
C PRO A 391 25.62 -8.66 5.96
N LYS A 392 24.92 -8.85 4.84
CA LYS A 392 24.79 -10.13 4.13
C LYS A 392 25.06 -9.92 2.64
N ASP A 393 25.75 -10.88 2.04
CA ASP A 393 25.99 -10.88 0.59
C ASP A 393 24.78 -11.40 -0.21
N ASP A 394 24.79 -11.13 -1.51
CA ASP A 394 23.69 -11.48 -2.41
C ASP A 394 23.44 -12.98 -2.48
N ALA A 395 24.51 -13.80 -2.42
CA ALA A 395 24.39 -15.24 -2.53
C ALA A 395 23.60 -15.81 -1.33
N LEU A 396 23.93 -15.35 -0.12
CA LEU A 396 23.23 -15.74 1.09
C LEU A 396 21.80 -15.20 1.11
N LEU A 397 21.57 -13.95 0.67
CA LEU A 397 20.23 -13.37 0.61
C LEU A 397 19.32 -14.16 -0.34
N LYS A 398 19.78 -14.48 -1.55
CA LYS A 398 19.03 -15.30 -2.52
C LYS A 398 18.71 -16.69 -1.98
N GLN A 399 19.71 -17.38 -1.44
CA GLN A 399 19.53 -18.69 -0.83
C GLN A 399 18.51 -18.66 0.33
N THR A 400 18.53 -17.58 1.12
CA THR A 400 17.64 -17.42 2.27
C THR A 400 16.23 -17.12 1.80
N ALA A 401 16.04 -16.16 0.89
CA ALA A 401 14.74 -15.72 0.39
C ALA A 401 13.99 -16.82 -0.39
N THR A 402 14.71 -17.74 -1.04
CA THR A 402 14.08 -18.87 -1.73
C THR A 402 13.43 -19.83 -0.75
N GLY A 403 12.12 -20.03 -0.91
CA GLY A 403 11.30 -20.88 -0.04
C GLY A 403 11.13 -20.33 1.37
N TYR A 404 11.22 -19.00 1.55
CA TYR A 404 11.27 -18.36 2.87
C TYR A 404 10.08 -18.68 3.80
N HIS A 405 8.89 -18.89 3.23
CA HIS A 405 7.68 -19.29 3.98
C HIS A 405 7.28 -20.75 3.81
N GLN A 406 8.16 -21.60 3.24
CA GLN A 406 7.86 -23.03 3.16
C GLN A 406 7.85 -23.65 4.55
N ALA A 407 6.85 -24.49 4.82
CA ALA A 407 6.81 -25.27 6.05
C ALA A 407 8.08 -26.11 6.15
N GLN A 408 8.83 -25.95 7.24
CA GLN A 408 9.96 -26.80 7.52
C GLN A 408 9.42 -28.21 7.80
N ALA A 409 9.98 -29.23 7.14
CA ALA A 409 9.59 -30.60 7.40
C ALA A 409 9.78 -30.89 8.90
N VAL A 410 8.72 -31.29 9.58
CA VAL A 410 8.80 -31.81 10.95
C VAL A 410 9.75 -32.99 10.88
N GLN A 411 10.96 -32.87 11.44
CA GLN A 411 11.78 -34.04 11.68
C GLN A 411 10.97 -34.91 12.64
N ALA A 412 10.52 -36.07 12.14
CA ALA A 412 9.89 -37.08 12.98
C ALA A 412 10.86 -37.40 14.14
N PRO A 413 10.34 -37.54 15.38
CA PRO A 413 11.15 -37.70 16.58
C PRO A 413 12.08 -38.93 16.55
#